data_AF-A0A7R9DW78-F1
#
_entry.id   AF-A0A7R9DW78-F1
#
_cell.length_a   1.000
_cell.length_b   1.000
_cell.length_c   1.000
_cell.angle_alpha   90.00
_cell.angle_beta   90.00
_cell.angle_gamma   90.00
#
_symmetry.space_group_name_H-M   'P 1'
#
loop_
_entity.id
_entity.type
_entity.pdbx_description
1 polymer ?
#
loop_
_entity_poly.entity_id
_entity_poly.type
_entity_poly.pdbx_seq_one_letter_code
_entity_poly.pdbx_strand_id
1 'polypeptide(L)'
;MLVSASDSSANTVRFTVGLLHVGRPSCGMNAAVWAAVRKFSYHGYKVIGIRYGIEGFVKGDLQEMGWASVSGWVTKGGANLGISSTVACSNHDEIIALRLRESKIQALVFIGGFEVGSTFYRWVTCI
;
A
#
# COMPACT_ATOMS: atom_id res chain seq x y z
N MET A 1 42.19 9.94 -10.76
CA MET A 1 41.21 8.85 -10.97
C MET A 1 39.82 9.46 -10.82
N LEU A 2 39.38 10.16 -11.87
CA LEU A 2 38.07 10.81 -11.93
C LEU A 2 37.11 9.81 -12.59
N VAL A 3 36.07 9.38 -11.86
CA VAL A 3 34.87 8.83 -12.50
C VAL A 3 33.83 9.94 -12.46
N SER A 4 33.71 10.62 -13.59
CA SER A 4 32.53 11.39 -13.95
C SER A 4 31.38 10.41 -14.20
N ALA A 5 30.23 10.66 -13.58
CA ALA A 5 28.94 10.22 -14.06
C ALA A 5 27.98 11.41 -13.95
N SER A 6 28.12 12.37 -14.85
CA SER A 6 27.02 13.27 -15.21
C SER A 6 26.24 12.60 -16.34
N ASP A 7 24.98 12.23 -16.12
CA ASP A 7 23.84 13.07 -16.50
C ASP A 7 22.49 12.29 -16.52
N SER A 8 21.51 12.86 -15.84
CA SER A 8 20.07 12.94 -16.16
C SER A 8 19.26 11.74 -16.69
N SER A 9 18.30 11.29 -15.87
CA SER A 9 16.88 11.38 -16.24
C SER A 9 16.06 11.49 -14.97
N ALA A 10 15.01 12.30 -14.97
CA ALA A 10 14.03 12.38 -13.89
C ALA A 10 13.71 10.96 -13.39
N ASN A 11 13.68 10.74 -12.08
CA ASN A 11 13.19 9.49 -11.50
C ASN A 11 11.70 9.39 -11.84
N THR A 12 11.39 8.98 -13.07
CA THR A 12 10.04 8.79 -13.56
C THR A 12 9.52 7.59 -12.81
N VAL A 13 8.79 7.87 -11.72
CA VAL A 13 8.00 6.88 -10.98
C VAL A 13 7.22 6.10 -12.03
N ARG A 14 7.67 4.87 -12.29
CA ARG A 14 7.10 4.09 -13.39
C ARG A 14 5.71 3.60 -13.03
N PHE A 15 5.51 3.21 -11.78
CA PHE A 15 4.25 2.69 -11.25
C PHE A 15 4.07 3.15 -9.81
N THR A 16 2.81 3.43 -9.44
CA THR A 16 2.42 3.70 -8.05
C THR A 16 1.67 2.49 -7.49
N VAL A 17 2.17 1.96 -6.37
CA VAL A 17 1.60 0.79 -5.70
C VAL A 17 1.02 1.18 -4.35
N GLY A 18 -0.24 0.83 -4.10
CA GLY A 18 -0.91 0.96 -2.81
C GLY A 18 -0.76 -0.29 -1.96
N LEU A 19 -0.44 -0.15 -0.68
CA LEU A 19 -0.37 -1.23 0.31
C LEU A 19 -1.45 -1.00 1.37
N LEU A 20 -2.23 -2.02 1.70
CA LEU A 20 -3.15 -1.96 2.84
C LEU A 20 -3.22 -3.27 3.62
N HIS A 21 -3.61 -3.15 4.89
CA HIS A 21 -3.98 -4.29 5.72
C HIS A 21 -5.49 -4.44 5.82
N VAL A 22 -5.96 -5.69 5.74
CA VAL A 22 -7.38 -6.05 5.86
C VAL A 22 -7.52 -7.23 6.82
N GLY A 23 -8.52 -7.15 7.70
CA GLY A 23 -8.90 -8.25 8.59
C GLY A 23 -8.47 -8.02 10.04
N ARG A 24 -7.83 -9.02 10.66
CA ARG A 24 -7.35 -8.97 12.06
C ARG A 24 -5.83 -8.91 12.12
N PRO A 25 -5.23 -8.30 13.17
CA PRO A 25 -3.78 -8.25 13.31
C PRO A 25 -3.19 -9.65 13.43
N SER A 26 -2.22 -9.94 12.57
CA SER A 26 -1.47 -11.19 12.59
C SER A 26 0.04 -10.91 12.59
N CYS A 27 0.81 -11.85 13.12
CA CYS A 27 2.26 -11.80 13.01
C CYS A 27 2.69 -11.88 11.54
N GLY A 28 3.72 -11.13 11.17
CA GLY A 28 4.26 -11.12 9.80
C GLY A 28 3.64 -10.12 8.83
N MET A 29 2.52 -9.46 9.17
CA MET A 29 1.93 -8.41 8.31
C MET A 29 2.90 -7.24 8.08
N ASN A 30 3.58 -6.79 9.13
CA ASN A 30 4.63 -5.78 9.04
C ASN A 30 5.83 -6.23 8.19
N ALA A 31 6.21 -7.51 8.28
CA ALA A 31 7.30 -8.06 7.48
C ALA A 31 6.94 -8.12 5.99
N ALA A 32 5.68 -8.44 5.66
CA ALA A 32 5.19 -8.42 4.29
C ALA A 32 5.21 -7.00 3.69
N VAL A 33 4.77 -5.99 4.44
CA VAL A 33 4.86 -4.58 4.01
C VAL A 33 6.31 -4.18 3.81
N TRP A 34 7.18 -4.49 4.77
CA TRP A 34 8.60 -4.19 4.67
C TRP A 34 9.23 -4.80 3.41
N ALA A 35 8.94 -6.07 3.12
CA ALA A 35 9.45 -6.76 1.95
C ALA A 35 8.92 -6.13 0.65
N ALA A 36 7.63 -5.81 0.60
CA ALA A 36 6.99 -5.16 -0.54
C ALA A 36 7.59 -3.77 -0.81
N VAL A 37 7.68 -2.92 0.23
CA VAL A 37 8.27 -1.57 0.13
C VAL A 37 9.72 -1.65 -0.36
N ARG A 38 10.52 -2.58 0.18
CA ARG A 38 11.91 -2.76 -0.25
C ARG A 38 12.02 -3.18 -1.71
N LYS A 39 11.19 -4.14 -2.15
CA LYS A 39 11.19 -4.60 -3.54
C LYS A 39 10.76 -3.49 -4.50
N PHE A 40 9.69 -2.78 -4.19
CA PHE A 40 9.17 -1.70 -5.03
C PHE A 40 10.12 -0.50 -5.07
N SER A 41 10.71 -0.12 -3.94
CA SER A 41 11.73 0.94 -3.89
C SER A 41 12.97 0.57 -4.70
N TYR A 42 13.39 -0.70 -4.71
CA TYR A 42 14.49 -1.18 -5.56
C TYR A 42 14.19 -1.04 -7.05
N HIS A 43 12.94 -1.26 -7.47
CA HIS A 43 12.50 -1.08 -8.85
C HIS A 43 12.16 0.37 -9.23
N GLY A 44 12.29 1.33 -8.31
CA GLY A 44 11.95 2.74 -8.56
C GLY A 44 10.44 3.02 -8.61
N TYR A 45 9.61 2.16 -8.00
CA TYR A 45 8.17 2.39 -7.90
C TYR A 45 7.84 3.21 -6.66
N LYS A 46 6.80 4.05 -6.77
CA LYS A 46 6.28 4.83 -5.65
C LYS A 46 5.35 3.94 -4.83
N VAL A 47 5.57 3.88 -3.52
CA VAL A 47 4.77 3.06 -2.62
C VAL A 47 3.95 3.95 -1.70
N ILE A 48 2.65 3.71 -1.66
CA ILE A 48 1.70 4.41 -0.81
C ILE A 48 1.13 3.40 0.18
N GLY A 49 1.36 3.63 1.46
CA GLY A 49 0.76 2.90 2.55
C GLY A 49 -0.57 3.52 2.93
N ILE A 50 -1.64 2.73 2.90
CA ILE A 50 -2.98 3.14 3.31
C ILE A 50 -3.12 2.80 4.79
N ARG A 51 -3.33 3.82 5.63
CA ARG A 51 -3.51 3.60 7.06
C ARG A 51 -4.93 3.11 7.37
N TYR A 52 -5.08 2.32 8.43
CA TYR A 52 -6.38 1.84 8.92
C TYR A 52 -7.26 1.15 7.84
N GLY A 53 -6.63 0.42 6.91
CA GLY A 53 -7.33 -0.38 5.90
C GLY A 53 -8.28 0.43 5.01
N ILE A 54 -9.45 -0.13 4.71
CA ILE A 54 -10.41 0.46 3.77
C ILE A 54 -11.00 1.77 4.31
N GLU A 55 -11.25 1.85 5.62
CA GLU A 55 -11.80 3.07 6.23
C GLU A 55 -10.85 4.25 6.10
N GLY A 56 -9.56 4.03 6.33
CA GLY A 56 -8.58 5.09 6.11
C GLY A 56 -8.41 5.42 4.63
N PHE A 57 -8.59 4.45 3.73
CA PHE A 57 -8.63 4.75 2.29
C PHE A 57 -9.78 5.70 1.91
N VAL A 58 -10.99 5.45 2.41
CA VAL A 58 -12.16 6.32 2.20
C VAL A 58 -11.91 7.72 2.77
N LYS A 59 -11.28 7.81 3.95
CA LYS A 59 -10.89 9.07 4.59
C LYS A 59 -9.73 9.79 3.89
N GLY A 60 -9.03 9.14 2.97
CA GLY A 60 -7.85 9.69 2.28
C GLY A 60 -6.57 9.64 3.11
N ASP A 61 -6.48 8.74 4.08
CA ASP A 61 -5.34 8.59 4.96
C ASP A 61 -4.19 7.79 4.31
N LEU A 62 -3.55 8.45 3.34
CA LEU A 62 -2.47 7.91 2.53
C LEU A 62 -1.12 8.40 3.02
N GLN A 63 -0.17 7.47 3.18
CA GLN A 63 1.19 7.78 3.60
C GLN A 63 2.19 7.25 2.58
N GLU A 64 3.03 8.13 2.05
CA GLU A 64 4.14 7.69 1.20
C GLU A 64 5.16 6.90 2.02
N MET A 65 5.53 5.72 1.51
CA MET A 65 6.43 4.80 2.18
C MET A 65 7.75 4.72 1.43
N GLY A 66 8.82 5.17 2.10
CA GLY A 66 10.19 5.05 1.60
C GLY A 66 10.98 4.01 2.37
N TRP A 67 12.26 3.88 1.99
CA TRP A 67 13.20 2.94 2.62
C TRP A 67 13.37 3.19 4.13
N ALA A 68 13.39 4.46 4.55
CA ALA A 68 13.50 4.86 5.94
C ALA A 68 12.21 4.60 6.73
N SER A 69 11.04 4.73 6.10
CA SER A 69 9.72 4.63 6.76
C SER A 69 9.45 3.24 7.33
N VAL A 70 10.01 2.19 6.71
CA VAL A 70 9.83 0.79 7.14
C VAL A 70 10.98 0.28 8.03
N SER A 71 11.94 1.12 8.41
CA SER A 71 13.05 0.69 9.26
C SER A 71 12.54 0.15 10.61
N GLY A 72 13.00 -1.05 10.99
CA GLY A 72 12.59 -1.69 12.24
C GLY A 72 11.16 -2.26 12.27
N TRP A 73 10.46 -2.36 11.14
CA TRP A 73 9.12 -2.94 11.10
C TRP A 73 9.14 -4.48 11.21
N VAL A 74 10.20 -5.13 10.70
CA VAL A 74 10.35 -6.60 10.74
C VAL A 74 10.37 -7.13 12.18
N THR A 75 10.91 -6.36 13.12
CA THR A 75 11.01 -6.73 14.53
C THR A 75 9.76 -6.36 15.34
N LYS A 76 8.84 -5.59 14.77
CA LYS A 76 7.59 -5.18 15.43
C LYS A 76 6.46 -6.14 15.09
N GLY A 77 5.81 -6.66 16.12
CA GLY A 77 4.57 -7.42 15.98
C GLY A 77 3.37 -6.54 15.61
N GLY A 78 2.29 -7.17 15.15
CA GLY A 78 1.05 -6.48 14.78
C GLY A 78 1.09 -5.85 13.39
N ALA A 79 0.44 -4.70 13.25
CA ALA A 79 0.24 -4.00 11.98
C ALA A 79 0.44 -2.48 12.17
N ASN A 80 1.61 -1.98 11.76
CA ASN A 80 2.04 -0.59 11.95
C ASN A 80 1.27 0.41 11.08
N LEU A 81 0.74 -0.02 9.94
CA LEU A 81 -0.19 0.77 9.11
C LEU A 81 -1.58 0.88 9.77
N GLY A 82 -1.85 0.12 10.83
CA GLY A 82 -3.20 -0.04 11.35
C GLY A 82 -4.01 -1.01 10.51
N ILE A 83 -5.03 -1.57 11.14
CA ILE A 83 -5.93 -2.55 10.54
C ILE A 83 -7.35 -2.04 10.68
N SER A 84 -8.14 -2.33 9.66
CA SER A 84 -9.59 -2.27 9.76
C SER A 84 -10.15 -3.65 9.46
N SER A 85 -11.09 -4.08 10.31
CA SER A 85 -11.92 -5.27 10.10
C SER A 85 -13.10 -4.98 9.17
N THR A 86 -13.19 -3.77 8.64
CA THR A 86 -14.30 -3.34 7.80
C THR A 86 -14.16 -3.97 6.43
N VAL A 87 -15.09 -4.87 6.13
CA VAL A 87 -15.31 -5.42 4.80
C VAL A 87 -15.88 -4.29 3.93
N ALA A 88 -15.44 -4.21 2.66
CA ALA A 88 -15.97 -3.23 1.72
C ALA A 88 -17.51 -3.29 1.69
N CYS A 89 -18.15 -2.27 2.27
CA CYS A 89 -19.59 -2.05 2.17
C CYS A 89 -19.88 -1.27 0.90
N SER A 90 -20.96 -1.64 0.21
CA SER A 90 -21.42 -1.10 -1.08
C SER A 90 -21.45 0.43 -1.17
N ASN A 91 -21.60 1.10 -0.02
CA ASN A 91 -21.73 2.56 0.07
C ASN A 91 -20.41 3.31 -0.13
N HIS A 92 -19.27 2.62 -0.16
CA HIS A 92 -17.94 3.24 -0.24
C HIS A 92 -17.25 3.05 -1.59
N ASP A 93 -17.78 2.20 -2.47
CA ASP A 93 -17.10 1.77 -3.70
C ASP A 93 -16.83 2.95 -4.66
N GLU A 94 -17.77 3.88 -4.80
CA GLU A 94 -17.59 5.08 -5.62
C GLU A 94 -16.48 5.99 -5.08
N ILE A 95 -16.42 6.17 -3.76
CA ILE A 95 -15.39 7.00 -3.11
C ILE A 95 -14.03 6.35 -3.29
N ILE A 96 -13.94 5.04 -3.11
CA ILE A 96 -12.73 4.24 -3.33
C ILE A 96 -12.24 4.42 -4.78
N ALA A 97 -13.13 4.29 -5.76
CA ALA A 97 -12.79 4.46 -7.17
C ALA A 97 -12.28 5.88 -7.48
N LEU A 98 -12.90 6.92 -6.92
CA LEU A 98 -12.43 8.30 -7.03
C LEU A 98 -11.04 8.46 -6.42
N ARG A 99 -10.80 7.93 -5.22
CA ARG A 99 -9.49 7.99 -4.55
C ARG A 99 -8.39 7.26 -5.31
N LEU A 100 -8.68 6.10 -5.91
CA LEU A 100 -7.73 5.39 -6.76
C LEU A 100 -7.32 6.22 -7.97
N ARG A 101 -8.27 6.93 -8.59
CA ARG A 101 -7.99 7.84 -9.72
C ARG A 101 -7.18 9.06 -9.28
N GLU A 102 -7.53 9.70 -8.17
CA GLU A 102 -6.83 10.88 -7.64
C GLU A 102 -5.39 10.56 -7.23
N SER A 103 -5.19 9.44 -6.53
CA SER A 103 -3.88 8.99 -6.05
C SER A 103 -3.01 8.35 -7.14
N LYS A 104 -3.56 8.14 -8.34
CA LYS A 104 -2.92 7.50 -9.50
C LYS A 104 -2.30 6.14 -9.15
N ILE A 105 -2.96 5.39 -8.25
CA ILE A 105 -2.52 4.06 -7.86
C ILE A 105 -2.84 3.08 -8.99
N GLN A 106 -1.83 2.37 -9.46
CA GLN A 106 -1.93 1.45 -10.59
C GLN A 106 -1.99 -0.02 -10.16
N ALA A 107 -1.45 -0.32 -8.98
CA ALA A 107 -1.51 -1.64 -8.39
C ALA A 107 -1.86 -1.53 -6.90
N LEU A 108 -2.69 -2.43 -6.41
CA LEU A 108 -3.04 -2.54 -4.99
C LEU A 108 -2.56 -3.89 -4.45
N VAL A 109 -1.94 -3.87 -3.28
CA VAL A 109 -1.51 -5.07 -2.58
C VAL A 109 -2.25 -5.14 -1.25
N PHE A 110 -3.05 -6.18 -1.12
CA PHE A 110 -3.76 -6.50 0.11
C PHE A 110 -2.92 -7.47 0.94
N ILE A 111 -2.71 -7.15 2.21
CA ILE A 111 -2.00 -8.00 3.16
C ILE A 111 -2.95 -8.32 4.30
N GLY A 112 -3.40 -9.58 4.37
CA GLY A 112 -4.44 -9.97 5.31
C GLY A 112 -4.81 -11.44 5.19
N GLY A 113 -5.85 -11.83 5.92
CA GLY A 113 -6.39 -13.18 5.95
C GLY A 113 -7.58 -13.36 4.99
N PHE A 114 -8.58 -14.11 5.45
CA PHE A 114 -9.78 -14.46 4.67
C PHE A 114 -10.58 -13.23 4.18
N GLU A 115 -10.59 -12.15 4.97
CA GLU A 115 -11.28 -10.90 4.65
C GLU A 115 -10.72 -10.19 3.41
N VAL A 116 -9.48 -10.49 3.03
CA VAL A 116 -8.90 -10.00 1.76
C VAL A 116 -9.64 -10.58 0.58
N GLY A 117 -9.95 -11.88 0.60
CA GLY A 117 -10.62 -12.55 -0.50
C GLY A 117 -11.98 -11.91 -0.78
N SER A 118 -12.83 -11.80 0.24
CA SER A 118 -14.15 -11.19 0.10
C SER A 118 -14.10 -9.73 -0.36
N THR A 119 -13.15 -8.95 0.15
CA THR A 119 -12.92 -7.56 -0.27
C THR A 119 -12.48 -7.47 -1.72
N PHE A 120 -11.52 -8.30 -2.12
CA PHE A 120 -10.99 -8.33 -3.48
C PHE A 120 -12.07 -8.70 -4.50
N TYR A 121 -12.85 -9.77 -4.25
CA TYR A 121 -13.95 -10.15 -5.13
C TYR A 121 -14.97 -9.02 -5.29
N ARG A 122 -15.28 -8.30 -4.21
CA ARG A 122 -16.20 -7.16 -4.28
C ARG A 122 -15.65 -6.06 -5.16
N TRP A 123 -14.40 -5.64 -4.96
CA TRP A 123 -13.80 -4.53 -5.70
C TRP A 123 -13.64 -4.83 -7.19
N VAL A 124 -13.31 -6.07 -7.54
CA VAL A 124 -13.24 -6.50 -8.96
C VAL A 124 -14.62 -6.51 -9.62
N THR A 125 -15.69 -6.71 -8.85
CA THR A 125 -17.06 -6.73 -9.40
C THR A 125 -17.67 -5.32 -9.47
N CYS A 126 -17.20 -4.37 -8.66
CA CYS A 126 -17.74 -3.01 -8.57
C CYS A 126 -16.95 -1.97 -9.38
N ILE A 127 -15.74 -2.29 -9.86
CA ILE A 127 -14.92 -1.46 -10.77
C ILE A 127 -15.20 -1.85 -12.22
#